data_AF-B5KMU5-F1
#
_entry.id   AF-B5KMU5-F1
#
_cell.length_a   1.000
_cell.length_b   1.000
_cell.length_c   1.000
_cell.angle_alpha   90.00
_cell.angle_beta   90.00
_cell.angle_gamma   90.00
#
_symmetry.space_group_name_H-M   'P 1'
#
loop_
_entity.id
_entity.type
_entity.pdbx_description
1 polymer ?
#
loop_
_entity_poly.entity_id
_entity_poly.type
_entity_poly.pdbx_seq_one_letter_code
_entity_poly.pdbx_strand_id
1 'polypeptide(L)'
;HDKHHNTYVTNLNAAIEKYPELADKTVEELISDMDSIPADIQTAVRNNGGGHANHSFFWEILAPNAGGEPTGKIKDAIDKAFGSYDNFKEEFTKAATTRF
;
A
#
# COMPACT_ATOMS: atom_id res chain seq x y z
N HIS A 1 -4.35 9.70 -8.74
CA HIS A 1 -3.42 10.64 -8.12
C HIS A 1 -4.16 11.86 -7.54
N ASP A 2 -4.53 12.87 -8.32
CA ASP A 2 -4.94 14.20 -7.79
C ASP A 2 -6.24 14.25 -6.96
N LYS A 3 -7.13 13.27 -7.11
CA LYS A 3 -8.40 13.21 -6.37
C LYS A 3 -8.38 12.16 -5.27
N HIS A 4 -8.52 10.88 -5.62
CA HIS A 4 -8.63 9.79 -4.65
C HIS A 4 -7.45 9.73 -3.67
N HIS A 5 -6.22 9.76 -4.17
CA HIS A 5 -5.04 9.74 -3.30
C HIS A 5 -4.98 10.99 -2.42
N ASN A 6 -5.22 12.17 -3.00
CA ASN A 6 -5.25 13.43 -2.25
C ASN A 6 -6.30 13.45 -1.13
N THR A 7 -7.48 12.85 -1.34
CA THR A 7 -8.51 12.71 -0.31
C THR A 7 -7.98 11.92 0.89
N TYR A 8 -7.28 10.80 0.67
CA TYR A 8 -6.69 10.03 1.76
C TYR A 8 -5.63 10.85 2.54
N VAL A 9 -4.75 11.56 1.83
CA VAL A 9 -3.74 12.42 2.47
C VAL A 9 -4.41 13.52 3.31
N THR A 10 -5.40 14.21 2.74
CA THR A 10 -6.11 15.30 3.42
C THR A 10 -6.79 14.81 4.70
N ASN A 11 -7.51 13.68 4.60
CA ASN A 11 -8.24 13.12 5.73
C ASN A 11 -7.31 12.52 6.81
N LEU A 12 -6.17 11.94 6.41
CA LEU A 12 -5.17 11.47 7.36
C LEU A 12 -4.60 12.63 8.17
N ASN A 13 -4.18 13.72 7.50
CA ASN A 13 -3.65 14.90 8.16
C ASN A 13 -4.66 15.51 9.15
N ALA A 14 -5.93 15.61 8.76
CA ALA A 14 -7.00 16.08 9.64
C ALA A 14 -7.24 15.15 10.85
N ALA A 15 -7.08 13.84 10.68
CA ALA A 15 -7.25 12.88 11.77
C ALA A 15 -6.14 12.99 12.82
N ILE A 16 -4.89 13.17 12.39
CA ILE A 16 -3.73 13.22 13.29
C ILE A 16 -3.45 14.61 13.86
N GLU A 17 -4.14 15.66 13.40
CA GLU A 17 -3.92 17.05 13.82
C GLU A 17 -4.01 17.25 15.35
N LYS A 18 -4.86 16.46 16.01
CA LYS A 18 -5.03 16.50 17.48
C LYS A 18 -3.93 15.81 18.26
N TYR A 19 -3.05 15.07 17.58
CA TYR A 19 -1.99 14.22 18.14
C TYR A 19 -0.65 14.58 17.50
N PRO A 20 -0.02 15.69 17.90
CA PRO A 20 1.21 16.19 17.29
C PRO A 20 2.35 15.16 17.25
N GLU A 21 2.41 14.24 18.21
CA GLU A 21 3.39 13.15 18.26
C GLU A 21 3.25 12.14 17.10
N LEU A 22 2.08 12.10 16.45
CA LEU A 22 1.84 11.28 15.27
C LEU A 22 2.26 11.98 13.98
N ALA A 23 2.40 13.31 13.98
CA ALA A 23 2.78 14.09 12.79
C ALA A 23 4.24 13.88 12.37
N ASP A 24 5.10 13.46 13.29
CA ASP A 24 6.51 13.15 13.01
C ASP A 24 6.71 11.73 12.44
N LYS A 25 5.67 10.90 12.42
CA LYS A 25 5.73 9.52 11.92
C LYS A 25 5.50 9.45 10.42
N THR A 26 6.13 8.49 9.74
CA THR A 26 5.76 8.16 8.36
C THR A 26 4.41 7.44 8.31
N VAL A 27 3.79 7.41 7.13
CA VAL A 27 2.52 6.68 6.96
C VAL A 27 2.69 5.18 7.27
N GLU A 28 3.84 4.59 6.94
CA GLU A 28 4.18 3.20 7.23
C GLU A 28 4.26 2.95 8.74
N GLU A 29 4.93 3.84 9.49
CA GLU A 29 5.00 3.76 10.94
C GLU A 29 3.61 3.84 11.57
N LEU A 30 2.77 4.76 11.09
CA LEU A 30 1.39 4.88 11.53
C LEU A 30 0.59 3.59 11.28
N ILE A 31 0.68 2.99 10.09
CA ILE A 31 -0.14 1.82 9.71
C ILE A 31 0.41 0.48 10.21
N SER A 32 1.68 0.44 10.65
CA SER A 32 2.34 -0.77 11.13
C SER A 32 1.99 -1.16 12.57
N ASP A 33 1.57 -0.19 13.38
CA ASP A 33 1.21 -0.38 14.80
C ASP A 33 -0.10 0.34 15.15
N MET A 34 -1.22 -0.28 14.77
CA MET A 34 -2.56 0.28 15.03
C MET A 34 -2.91 0.36 16.50
N ASP A 35 -2.33 -0.48 17.35
CA ASP A 35 -2.60 -0.47 18.80
C ASP A 35 -2.00 0.78 19.46
N SER A 36 -0.94 1.37 18.87
CA SER A 36 -0.38 2.65 19.29
C SER A 36 -1.22 3.88 18.87
N ILE A 37 -2.23 3.71 18.01
CA ILE A 37 -3.07 4.81 17.53
C ILE A 37 -4.25 5.02 18.49
N PRO A 38 -4.52 6.27 18.93
CA PRO A 38 -5.66 6.57 19.79
C PRO A 38 -6.98 6.05 19.20
N ALA A 39 -7.78 5.42 20.06
CA ALA A 39 -8.97 4.67 19.65
C ALA A 39 -10.00 5.53 18.89
N ASP A 40 -10.09 6.82 19.18
CA ASP A 40 -11.02 7.76 18.53
C ASP A 40 -10.63 8.11 17.09
N ILE A 41 -9.36 7.92 16.70
CA ILE A 41 -8.87 8.15 15.33
C ILE A 41 -8.38 6.89 14.62
N GLN A 42 -8.31 5.75 15.31
CA GLN A 42 -7.75 4.50 14.79
C GLN A 42 -8.36 4.08 13.44
N THR A 43 -9.70 4.16 13.31
CA THR A 43 -10.36 3.86 12.03
C THR A 43 -9.99 4.84 10.91
N ALA A 44 -9.87 6.14 11.25
CA ALA A 44 -9.50 7.17 10.28
C ALA A 44 -8.06 6.98 9.79
N VAL A 45 -7.12 6.69 10.70
CA VAL A 45 -5.72 6.38 10.38
C VAL A 45 -5.62 5.09 9.57
N ARG A 46 -6.33 4.02 9.94
CA ARG A 46 -6.37 2.77 9.16
C ARG A 46 -6.81 3.01 7.73
N ASN A 47 -7.95 3.68 7.54
CA ASN A 47 -8.55 3.83 6.21
C ASN A 47 -7.81 4.83 5.34
N ASN A 48 -7.44 6.00 5.89
CA ASN A 48 -6.80 7.06 5.12
C ASN A 48 -5.28 6.89 5.08
N GLY A 49 -4.64 6.43 6.15
CA GLY A 49 -3.23 6.03 6.16
C GLY A 49 -2.99 4.84 5.24
N GLY A 50 -3.81 3.78 5.36
CA GLY A 50 -3.74 2.66 4.41
C GLY A 50 -4.01 3.09 2.97
N GLY A 51 -4.99 3.98 2.76
CA GLY A 51 -5.27 4.56 1.44
C GLY A 51 -4.08 5.33 0.86
N HIS A 52 -3.41 6.15 1.67
CA HIS A 52 -2.21 6.90 1.28
C HIS A 52 -1.05 5.95 0.96
N ALA A 53 -0.68 5.04 1.88
CA ALA A 53 0.42 4.10 1.70
C ALA A 53 0.23 3.23 0.45
N ASN A 54 -0.96 2.66 0.26
CA ASN A 54 -1.27 1.82 -0.90
C ASN A 54 -1.13 2.58 -2.23
N HIS A 55 -1.59 3.83 -2.28
CA HIS A 55 -1.51 4.64 -3.51
C HIS A 55 -0.09 5.13 -3.77
N SER A 56 0.65 5.58 -2.75
CA SER A 56 2.07 5.95 -2.89
C SER A 56 2.86 4.80 -3.50
N PHE A 57 2.73 3.60 -2.93
CA PHE A 57 3.36 2.39 -3.47
C PHE A 57 2.90 2.07 -4.91
N PHE A 58 1.59 2.14 -5.19
CA PHE A 58 1.04 1.82 -6.51
C PHE A 58 1.64 2.68 -7.63
N TRP A 59 1.88 3.97 -7.38
CA TRP A 59 2.47 4.85 -8.40
C TRP A 59 3.97 4.58 -8.62
N GLU A 60 4.70 4.15 -7.58
CA GLU A 60 6.13 3.85 -7.67
C GLU A 60 6.44 2.56 -8.45
N ILE A 61 5.52 1.58 -8.42
CA ILE A 61 5.72 0.30 -9.11
C ILE A 61 5.25 0.31 -10.58
N LEU A 62 4.84 1.45 -11.10
CA LEU A 62 4.40 1.62 -12.49
C LEU A 62 5.36 2.54 -13.25
N ALA A 63 5.68 2.18 -14.48
CA ALA A 63 6.50 3.01 -15.34
C ALA A 63 6.05 2.89 -16.81
N PRO A 64 6.17 3.97 -17.60
CA PRO A 64 5.87 3.92 -19.03
C PRO A 64 6.84 2.97 -19.73
N ASN A 65 6.32 2.14 -20.64
CA ASN A 65 7.11 1.17 -21.42
C ASN A 65 7.92 0.17 -20.57
N ALA A 66 7.56 -0.01 -19.30
CA ALA A 66 8.06 -1.11 -18.47
C ALA A 66 7.21 -2.39 -18.68
N GLY A 67 7.64 -3.48 -18.03
CA GLY A 67 7.00 -4.80 -18.15
C GLY A 67 7.95 -5.84 -18.73
N GLY A 68 7.40 -6.98 -19.13
CA GLY A 68 8.15 -8.19 -19.46
C GLY A 68 8.22 -9.16 -18.28
N GLU A 69 9.16 -10.11 -18.34
CA GLU A 69 9.42 -11.01 -17.23
C GLU A 69 10.25 -10.34 -16.12
N PRO A 70 10.04 -10.71 -14.85
CA PRO A 70 10.89 -10.25 -13.76
C PRO A 70 12.35 -10.68 -13.97
N THR A 71 13.28 -9.90 -13.45
CA THR A 71 14.72 -10.18 -13.55
C THR A 71 15.39 -10.17 -12.18
N GLY A 72 16.56 -10.79 -12.07
CA GLY A 72 17.34 -10.83 -10.83
C GLY A 72 16.65 -11.59 -9.69
N LYS A 73 16.96 -11.20 -8.45
CA LYS A 73 16.54 -11.94 -7.24
C LYS A 73 15.01 -12.11 -7.10
N ILE A 74 14.23 -11.16 -7.63
CA ILE A 74 12.77 -11.26 -7.58
C ILE A 74 12.26 -12.34 -8.54
N LYS A 75 12.90 -12.55 -9.70
CA LYS A 75 12.59 -13.67 -10.59
C LYS A 75 12.83 -14.99 -9.89
N ASP A 76 14.01 -15.16 -9.28
CA ASP A 76 14.37 -16.38 -8.57
C ASP A 76 13.40 -16.68 -7.41
N ALA A 77 12.96 -15.64 -6.69
CA ALA A 77 11.99 -15.77 -5.63
C ALA A 77 10.59 -16.18 -6.15
N ILE A 78 10.16 -15.60 -7.27
CA ILE A 78 8.91 -15.95 -7.94
C ILE A 78 8.94 -17.40 -8.43
N ASP A 79 9.99 -17.79 -9.15
CA ASP A 79 10.14 -19.16 -9.67
C ASP A 79 10.19 -20.18 -8.52
N LYS A 80 10.85 -19.85 -7.42
CA LYS A 80 10.90 -20.72 -6.22
C LYS A 80 9.53 -20.87 -5.53
N ALA A 81 8.76 -19.79 -5.43
CA ALA A 81 7.50 -19.79 -4.70
C ALA A 81 6.31 -20.30 -5.52
N PHE A 82 6.29 -20.01 -6.82
CA PHE A 82 5.15 -20.25 -7.72
C PHE A 82 5.47 -21.25 -8.85
N GLY A 83 6.72 -21.70 -8.95
CA GLY A 83 7.20 -22.63 -9.99
C GLY A 83 7.53 -21.94 -11.32
N SER A 84 6.82 -20.86 -11.67
CA SER A 84 7.13 -20.00 -12.82
C SER A 84 6.48 -18.63 -12.67
N TYR A 85 6.95 -17.65 -13.44
CA TYR A 85 6.30 -16.34 -13.56
C TYR A 85 4.87 -16.43 -14.12
N ASP A 86 4.61 -17.33 -15.07
CA ASP A 86 3.26 -17.51 -15.64
C ASP A 86 2.26 -18.00 -14.58
N ASN A 87 2.67 -18.96 -13.74
CA ASN A 87 1.85 -19.42 -12.61
C ASN A 87 1.58 -18.28 -11.62
N PHE A 88 2.61 -17.51 -11.26
CA PHE A 88 2.44 -16.34 -10.40
C PHE A 88 1.44 -15.34 -10.99
N LYS A 89 1.55 -15.06 -12.29
CA LYS A 89 0.66 -14.13 -12.99
C LYS A 89 -0.79 -14.63 -12.97
N GLU A 90 -1.02 -15.93 -13.16
CA GLU A 90 -2.34 -16.54 -13.07
C GLU A 90 -2.91 -16.41 -11.66
N GLU A 91 -2.17 -16.83 -10.64
CA GLU A 91 -2.62 -16.78 -9.24
C GLU A 91 -2.88 -15.35 -8.76
N PHE A 92 -1.98 -14.42 -9.07
CA PHE A 92 -2.13 -13.00 -8.72
C PHE A 92 -3.36 -12.39 -9.41
N THR A 93 -3.55 -12.67 -10.70
CA THR A 93 -4.72 -12.20 -11.47
C THR A 93 -6.02 -12.74 -10.88
N LYS A 94 -6.05 -14.02 -10.52
CA LYS A 94 -7.20 -14.64 -9.86
C LYS A 94 -7.50 -13.94 -8.54
N ALA A 95 -6.51 -13.79 -7.67
CA ALA A 95 -6.69 -13.11 -6.38
C ALA A 95 -7.21 -11.67 -6.53
N ALA A 96 -6.70 -10.92 -7.51
CA ALA A 96 -7.13 -9.55 -7.80
C ALA A 96 -8.58 -9.48 -8.31
N THR A 97 -8.98 -10.39 -9.20
CA THR A 97 -10.31 -10.39 -9.82
C THR A 97 -11.40 -11.00 -8.93
N THR A 98 -11.03 -11.78 -7.92
CA THR A 98 -11.99 -12.43 -7.00
C THR A 98 -12.10 -11.75 -5.63
N ARG A 99 -11.49 -10.57 -5.43
CA ARG A 99 -11.64 -9.82 -4.17
C ARG A 99 -13.04 -9.18 -4.09
N PHE A 100 -13.88 -9.72 -3.23
CA PHE A 100 -15.17 -9.13 -2.81
C PHE A 100 -15.15 -8.85 -1.30
#